data_AF-A0A5B7HY97-F1
#
_entry.id   AF-A0A5B7HY97-F1
#
_cell.length_a   1.000
_cell.length_b   1.000
_cell.length_c   1.000
_cell.angle_alpha   90.00
_cell.angle_beta   90.00
_cell.angle_gamma   90.00
#
_symmetry.space_group_name_H-M   'P 1'
#
loop_
_entity.id
_entity.type
_entity.pdbx_description
1 polymer ?
#
loop_
_entity_poly.entity_id
_entity_poly.type
_entity_poly.pdbx_seq_one_letter_code
_entity_poly.pdbx_strand_id
1 'polypeptide(L)'
;MGRKPDLSQETITRIHTLHKAHYSTKEIEDATGVSSRSVRRWVKKCRKCPDEVIPVHSKWPGKARKVSKRTLNVIKRQVMSHPTNTARDIKQSNTDLLQNVSLRSVSHYIHDYLDLPSRRAARKPLLTARHKKNRVTFAKNCLLWPLDKI
;
A
#
# COMPACT_ATOMS: atom_id res chain seq x y z
N MET A 1 -21.23 24.67 -16.24
CA MET A 1 -21.81 24.29 -14.93
C MET A 1 -20.90 23.24 -14.29
N GLY A 2 -20.18 23.58 -13.21
CA GLY A 2 -19.26 22.66 -12.53
C GLY A 2 -19.98 21.54 -11.78
N ARG A 3 -19.27 20.43 -11.50
CA ARG A 3 -19.81 19.35 -10.65
C ARG A 3 -20.00 19.88 -9.22
N LYS A 4 -21.16 19.62 -8.63
CA LYS A 4 -21.41 19.88 -7.21
C LYS A 4 -20.48 19.00 -6.36
N PRO A 5 -20.03 19.48 -5.17
CA PRO A 5 -19.20 18.69 -4.28
C PRO A 5 -19.93 17.43 -3.81
N ASP A 6 -19.15 16.40 -3.50
CA ASP A 6 -19.65 15.16 -2.93
C ASP A 6 -20.26 15.42 -1.54
N LEU A 7 -21.29 14.63 -1.18
CA LEU A 7 -21.94 14.74 0.14
C LEU A 7 -20.95 14.39 1.26
N SER A 8 -21.03 15.13 2.36
CA SER A 8 -20.26 14.84 3.58
C SER A 8 -20.62 13.45 4.14
N GLN A 9 -19.65 12.82 4.80
CA GLN A 9 -19.85 11.53 5.46
C GLN A 9 -20.94 11.62 6.53
N GLU A 10 -21.06 12.75 7.24
CA GLU A 10 -22.12 13.00 8.24
C GLU A 10 -23.52 13.03 7.62
N THR A 11 -23.65 13.56 6.41
CA THR A 11 -24.93 13.57 5.70
C THR A 11 -25.30 12.16 5.26
N ILE A 12 -24.31 11.37 4.83
CA ILE A 12 -24.50 9.97 4.43
C ILE A 12 -24.88 9.10 5.63
N THR A 13 -24.25 9.30 6.79
CA THR A 13 -24.61 8.60 8.03
C THR A 13 -26.03 8.93 8.44
N ARG A 14 -26.45 10.20 8.34
CA ARG A 14 -27.84 10.63 8.61
C ARG A 14 -28.85 10.00 7.65
N ILE A 15 -28.54 9.90 6.35
CA ILE A 15 -29.39 9.19 5.38
C ILE A 15 -29.49 7.70 5.75
N HIS A 16 -28.38 7.08 6.16
CA HIS A 16 -28.34 5.68 6.56
C HIS A 16 -29.18 5.40 7.81
N THR A 17 -29.08 6.23 8.85
CA THR A 17 -29.86 6.07 10.09
C THR A 17 -31.35 6.23 9.84
N LEU A 18 -31.75 7.22 9.05
CA LEU A 18 -33.16 7.42 8.68
C LEU A 18 -33.70 6.28 7.80
N HIS A 19 -32.90 5.78 6.86
CA HIS A 19 -33.29 4.60 6.08
C HIS A 19 -33.45 3.35 6.95
N LYS A 20 -32.56 3.15 7.94
CA LYS A 20 -32.65 2.04 8.89
C LYS A 20 -33.89 2.15 9.79
N ALA A 21 -34.31 3.36 10.13
CA ALA A 21 -35.56 3.63 10.83
C ALA A 21 -36.81 3.59 9.91
N HIS A 22 -36.68 3.09 8.67
CA HIS A 22 -37.77 2.91 7.70
C HIS A 22 -38.49 4.19 7.25
N TYR A 23 -37.85 5.36 7.35
CA TYR A 23 -38.40 6.59 6.78
C TYR A 23 -38.48 6.53 5.25
N SER A 24 -39.51 7.17 4.70
CA SER A 24 -39.68 7.31 3.26
C SER A 24 -38.59 8.21 2.65
N THR A 25 -38.33 8.07 1.35
CA THR A 25 -37.31 8.90 0.71
C THR A 25 -37.64 10.39 0.77
N LYS A 26 -38.94 10.76 0.76
CA LYS A 26 -39.37 12.17 0.87
C LYS A 26 -39.03 12.74 2.25
N GLU A 27 -39.33 12.02 3.32
CA GLU A 27 -38.99 12.45 4.68
C GLU A 27 -37.49 12.57 4.90
N ILE A 28 -36.70 11.68 4.28
CA ILE A 28 -35.24 11.77 4.31
C ILE A 28 -34.74 13.02 3.56
N GLU A 29 -35.33 13.34 2.41
CA GLU A 29 -35.01 14.55 1.65
C GLU A 29 -35.26 15.81 2.49
N ASP A 30 -36.43 15.92 3.09
CA ASP A 30 -36.82 17.07 3.92
C ASP A 30 -35.94 17.19 5.18
N ALA A 31 -35.63 16.06 5.83
CA ALA A 31 -34.81 16.05 7.03
C ALA A 31 -33.32 16.35 6.77
N THR A 32 -32.80 16.04 5.57
CA THR A 32 -31.37 16.19 5.24
C THR A 32 -31.07 17.39 4.34
N GLY A 33 -32.08 17.98 3.69
CA GLY A 33 -31.92 19.03 2.69
C GLY A 33 -31.22 18.57 1.41
N VAL A 34 -31.09 17.25 1.21
CA VAL A 34 -30.38 16.65 0.07
C VAL A 34 -31.36 16.40 -1.07
N SER A 35 -30.93 16.68 -2.31
CA SER A 35 -31.74 16.41 -3.51
C SER A 35 -32.24 14.96 -3.59
N SER A 36 -33.48 14.78 -4.06
CA SER A 36 -34.12 13.47 -4.22
C SER A 36 -33.26 12.43 -4.95
N ARG A 37 -32.60 12.86 -6.03
CA ARG A 37 -31.72 11.99 -6.82
C ARG A 37 -30.57 11.43 -5.99
N SER A 38 -30.00 12.23 -5.10
CA SER A 38 -28.87 11.83 -4.25
C SER A 38 -29.34 10.91 -3.12
N VAL A 39 -30.46 11.24 -2.46
CA VAL A 39 -31.07 10.38 -1.42
C VAL A 39 -31.38 9.00 -1.99
N ARG A 40 -32.09 8.90 -3.13
CA ARG A 40 -32.39 7.62 -3.79
C ARG A 40 -31.14 6.82 -4.14
N ARG A 41 -30.08 7.50 -4.62
CA ARG A 41 -28.80 6.86 -4.94
C ARG A 41 -28.14 6.26 -3.69
N TRP A 42 -28.14 6.98 -2.57
CA TRP A 42 -27.57 6.51 -1.31
C TRP A 42 -28.43 5.42 -0.66
N VAL A 43 -29.75 5.55 -0.65
CA VAL A 43 -30.67 4.49 -0.20
C VAL A 43 -30.45 3.19 -0.97
N LYS A 44 -30.33 3.27 -2.30
CA LYS A 44 -30.00 2.10 -3.14
C LYS A 44 -28.66 1.47 -2.75
N LYS A 45 -27.71 2.28 -2.28
CA LYS A 45 -26.40 1.82 -1.82
C LYS A 45 -26.47 1.19 -0.43
N CYS A 46 -27.25 1.76 0.48
CA CYS A 46 -27.53 1.19 1.80
C CYS A 46 -28.12 -0.22 1.67
N ARG A 47 -29.11 -0.41 0.78
CA ARG A 47 -29.72 -1.73 0.51
C ARG A 47 -28.76 -2.80 -0.03
N LYS A 48 -27.61 -2.40 -0.59
CA LYS A 48 -26.58 -3.30 -1.12
C LYS A 48 -25.50 -3.62 -0.09
N CYS A 49 -25.41 -2.85 0.97
CA CYS A 49 -24.46 -3.05 2.06
C CYS A 49 -25.16 -3.86 3.18
N PRO A 50 -24.41 -4.64 3.98
CA PRO A 50 -24.94 -5.21 5.21
C PRO A 50 -25.45 -4.10 6.16
N ASP A 51 -26.48 -4.36 6.96
CA ASP A 51 -27.22 -3.38 7.78
C ASP A 51 -26.40 -2.59 8.82
N GLU A 52 -25.18 -3.03 9.10
CA GLU A 52 -24.24 -2.39 10.03
C GLU A 52 -23.18 -1.53 9.32
N VAL A 53 -23.06 -1.64 7.99
CA VAL A 53 -22.00 -0.98 7.23
C VAL A 53 -22.53 0.27 6.58
N ILE A 54 -22.11 1.42 7.11
CA ILE A 54 -22.42 2.73 6.52
C ILE A 54 -21.73 2.85 5.16
N PRO A 55 -22.48 3.10 4.08
CA PRO A 55 -21.88 3.26 2.77
C PRO A 55 -20.89 4.44 2.74
N VAL A 56 -19.69 4.21 2.20
CA VAL A 56 -18.68 5.26 2.01
C VAL A 56 -18.54 5.57 0.52
N HIS A 57 -18.15 6.79 0.17
CA HIS A 57 -17.77 7.12 -1.21
C HIS A 57 -16.75 6.11 -1.75
N SER A 58 -17.02 5.61 -2.96
CA SER A 58 -16.03 4.76 -3.62
C SER A 58 -14.85 5.63 -4.00
N LYS A 59 -13.64 5.18 -3.66
CA LYS A 59 -12.44 5.79 -4.22
C LYS A 59 -12.51 5.66 -5.74
N TRP A 60 -12.23 6.76 -6.43
CA TRP A 60 -12.10 6.73 -7.86
C TRP A 60 -10.90 5.87 -8.23
N PRO A 61 -11.00 5.01 -9.26
CA PRO A 61 -9.82 4.32 -9.75
C PRO A 61 -8.79 5.36 -10.16
N GLY A 62 -7.59 5.27 -9.58
CA GLY A 62 -6.48 6.14 -9.95
C GLY A 62 -6.04 5.90 -11.39
N LYS A 63 -5.17 6.76 -11.89
CA LYS A 63 -4.56 6.59 -13.21
C LYS A 63 -3.85 5.23 -13.30
N ALA A 64 -4.04 4.54 -14.42
CA ALA A 64 -3.31 3.32 -14.70
C ALA A 64 -1.79 3.56 -14.67
N ARG A 65 -1.05 2.56 -14.18
CA ARG A 65 0.41 2.61 -14.11
C ARG A 65 1.01 2.63 -15.53
N LYS A 66 2.13 3.33 -15.67
CA LYS A 66 2.90 3.33 -16.94
C LYS A 66 3.58 1.99 -17.22
N VAL A 67 3.79 1.19 -16.19
CA VAL A 67 4.60 -0.03 -16.24
C VAL A 67 3.71 -1.24 -15.97
N SER A 68 3.90 -2.29 -16.78
CA SER A 68 3.16 -3.54 -16.66
C SER A 68 3.63 -4.36 -15.44
N LYS A 69 2.80 -5.32 -14.98
CA LYS A 69 3.22 -6.28 -13.95
C LYS A 69 4.44 -7.10 -14.36
N ARG A 70 4.55 -7.46 -15.66
CA ARG A 70 5.70 -8.20 -16.20
C ARG A 70 6.99 -7.41 -16.04
N THR A 71 6.97 -6.13 -16.40
CA THR A 71 8.13 -5.25 -16.28
C THR A 71 8.52 -5.04 -14.82
N LEU A 72 7.55 -4.91 -13.90
CA LEU A 72 7.83 -4.86 -12.45
C LEU A 72 8.53 -6.13 -11.96
N ASN A 73 8.14 -7.30 -12.46
CA ASN A 73 8.81 -8.56 -12.10
C ASN A 73 10.25 -8.63 -12.62
N VAL A 74 10.54 -8.07 -13.80
CA VAL A 74 11.91 -7.97 -14.32
C VAL A 74 12.76 -7.09 -13.40
N ILE A 75 12.25 -5.90 -13.03
CA ILE A 75 12.90 -5.00 -12.07
C ILE A 75 13.15 -5.73 -10.75
N LYS A 76 12.13 -6.41 -10.21
CA LYS A 76 12.23 -7.15 -8.94
C LYS A 76 13.36 -8.18 -8.99
N ARG A 77 13.43 -9.00 -10.04
CA ARG A 77 14.49 -9.99 -10.20
C ARG A 77 15.87 -9.35 -10.23
N GLN A 78 16.03 -8.25 -10.98
CA GLN A 78 17.31 -7.57 -11.08
C GLN A 78 17.77 -6.98 -9.74
N VAL A 79 16.87 -6.35 -8.98
CA VAL A 79 17.17 -5.82 -7.64
C VAL A 79 17.52 -6.95 -6.68
N MET A 80 16.78 -8.06 -6.71
CA MET A 80 17.04 -9.20 -5.82
C MET A 80 18.38 -9.89 -6.11
N SER A 81 18.75 -10.01 -7.39
CA SER A 81 20.05 -10.57 -7.78
C SER A 81 21.21 -9.63 -7.46
N HIS A 82 21.02 -8.33 -7.62
CA HIS A 82 22.05 -7.30 -7.40
C HIS A 82 21.48 -6.14 -6.57
N PRO A 83 21.43 -6.27 -5.23
CA PRO A 83 20.78 -5.29 -4.35
C PRO A 83 21.42 -3.89 -4.34
N THR A 84 22.64 -3.78 -4.84
CA THR A 84 23.38 -2.51 -4.95
C THR A 84 23.06 -1.71 -6.21
N ASN A 85 22.31 -2.29 -7.15
CA ASN A 85 21.94 -1.61 -8.38
C ASN A 85 21.08 -0.38 -8.10
N THR A 86 21.46 0.75 -8.67
CA THR A 86 20.68 1.97 -8.56
C THR A 86 19.49 1.94 -9.53
N ALA A 87 18.50 2.81 -9.28
CA ALA A 87 17.39 3.00 -10.23
C ALA A 87 17.87 3.46 -11.62
N ARG A 88 19.04 4.12 -11.70
CA ARG A 88 19.67 4.49 -12.98
C ARG A 88 20.19 3.25 -13.70
N ASP A 89 20.92 2.40 -13.00
CA ASP A 89 21.48 1.16 -13.58
C ASP A 89 20.35 0.26 -14.10
N ILE A 90 19.29 0.10 -13.30
CA ILE A 90 18.10 -0.69 -13.69
C ILE A 90 17.43 -0.10 -14.94
N LYS A 91 17.32 1.23 -15.04
CA LYS A 91 16.76 1.88 -16.22
C LYS A 91 17.64 1.65 -17.46
N GLN A 92 18.96 1.76 -17.32
CA GLN A 92 19.91 1.55 -18.41
C GLN A 92 19.95 0.10 -18.89
N SER A 93 19.88 -0.87 -17.96
CA SER A 93 19.82 -2.30 -18.32
C SER A 93 18.51 -2.70 -19.02
N ASN A 94 17.44 -1.93 -18.86
CA ASN A 94 16.12 -2.23 -19.42
C ASN A 94 15.57 -1.05 -20.22
N THR A 95 16.39 -0.49 -21.11
CA THR A 95 16.04 0.71 -21.88
C THR A 95 14.72 0.51 -22.64
N ASP A 96 14.53 -0.63 -23.31
CA ASP A 96 13.31 -0.92 -24.10
C ASP A 96 12.04 -0.91 -23.25
N LEU A 97 12.12 -1.36 -21.99
CA LEU A 97 10.97 -1.46 -21.10
C LEU A 97 10.71 -0.17 -20.31
N LEU A 98 11.74 0.66 -20.11
CA LEU A 98 11.73 1.80 -19.19
C LEU A 98 12.06 3.15 -19.84
N GLN A 99 12.20 3.23 -21.16
CA GLN A 99 12.51 4.45 -21.91
C GLN A 99 11.61 5.63 -21.48
N ASN A 100 10.30 5.38 -21.47
CA ASN A 100 9.24 6.37 -21.18
C ASN A 100 8.96 6.58 -19.68
N VAL A 101 9.73 5.93 -18.81
CA VAL A 101 9.58 5.98 -17.36
C VAL A 101 10.68 6.87 -16.77
N SER A 102 10.31 7.87 -15.97
CA SER A 102 11.32 8.72 -15.31
C SER A 102 12.10 7.92 -14.26
N LEU A 103 13.35 8.31 -13.98
CA LEU A 103 14.16 7.69 -12.93
C LEU A 103 13.46 7.69 -11.58
N ARG A 104 12.78 8.80 -11.24
CA ARG A 104 11.97 8.92 -10.02
C ARG A 104 10.85 7.90 -9.97
N SER A 105 10.19 7.64 -11.10
CA SER A 105 9.14 6.61 -11.18
C SER A 105 9.73 5.21 -11.00
N VAL A 106 10.91 4.92 -11.57
CA VAL A 106 11.60 3.63 -11.34
C VAL A 106 11.90 3.44 -9.86
N SER A 107 12.45 4.46 -9.19
CA SER A 107 12.69 4.41 -7.74
C SER A 107 11.40 4.18 -6.93
N HIS A 108 10.33 4.91 -7.25
CA HIS A 108 9.02 4.75 -6.62
C HIS A 108 8.43 3.35 -6.86
N TYR A 109 8.63 2.74 -8.03
CA TYR A 109 8.23 1.35 -8.27
C TYR A 109 9.02 0.36 -7.40
N ILE A 110 10.31 0.58 -7.21
CA ILE A 110 11.15 -0.28 -6.36
C ILE A 110 10.73 -0.16 -4.90
N HIS A 111 10.54 1.07 -4.41
CA HIS A 111 10.20 1.34 -3.01
C HIS A 111 8.75 0.95 -2.68
N ASP A 112 7.77 1.57 -3.34
CA ASP A 112 6.36 1.51 -2.89
C ASP A 112 5.57 0.34 -3.48
N TYR A 113 5.97 -0.16 -4.65
CA TYR A 113 5.24 -1.24 -5.33
C TYR A 113 5.89 -2.61 -5.17
N LEU A 114 7.21 -2.66 -5.02
CA LEU A 114 7.96 -3.90 -4.82
C LEU A 114 8.35 -4.13 -3.36
N ASP A 115 8.20 -3.12 -2.51
CA ASP A 115 8.59 -3.14 -1.09
C ASP A 115 10.08 -3.48 -0.89
N LEU A 116 10.92 -2.88 -1.74
CA LEU A 116 12.38 -3.03 -1.72
C LEU A 116 13.05 -1.68 -1.43
N PRO A 117 12.89 -1.14 -0.21
CA PRO A 117 13.51 0.13 0.15
C PRO A 117 15.04 0.01 0.17
N SER A 118 15.71 1.07 -0.24
CA SER A 118 17.16 1.18 -0.05
C SER A 118 17.49 1.25 1.43
N ARG A 119 18.43 0.42 1.89
CA ARG A 119 18.90 0.40 3.27
C ARG A 119 20.42 0.43 3.30
N ARG A 120 20.98 1.06 4.34
CA ARG A 120 22.42 1.05 4.56
C ARG A 120 22.87 -0.32 5.05
N ALA A 121 23.86 -0.92 4.39
CA ALA A 121 24.46 -2.16 4.85
C ALA A 121 25.15 -1.96 6.21
N ALA A 122 24.94 -2.92 7.13
CA ALA A 122 25.62 -2.92 8.42
C ALA A 122 27.13 -3.11 8.24
N ARG A 123 27.94 -2.29 8.92
CA ARG A 123 29.39 -2.44 8.93
C ARG A 123 29.76 -3.67 9.76
N LYS A 124 30.30 -4.69 9.12
CA LYS A 124 30.76 -5.91 9.80
C LYS A 124 32.29 -5.94 9.78
N PRO A 125 32.95 -6.43 10.85
CA PRO A 125 34.39 -6.62 10.83
C PRO A 125 34.77 -7.67 9.79
N LEU A 126 35.93 -7.50 9.16
CA LEU A 126 36.48 -8.48 8.23
C LEU A 126 37.00 -9.68 9.04
N LEU A 127 36.32 -10.82 8.91
CA LEU A 127 36.69 -12.05 9.61
C LEU A 127 37.37 -13.01 8.65
N THR A 128 38.57 -13.46 9.03
CA THR A 128 39.25 -14.58 8.37
C THR A 128 38.52 -15.89 8.64
N ALA A 129 38.79 -16.92 7.83
CA ALA A 129 38.22 -18.25 8.05
C ALA A 129 38.53 -18.79 9.46
N ARG A 130 39.76 -18.54 9.96
CA ARG A 130 40.18 -18.90 11.32
C ARG A 130 39.34 -18.19 12.39
N HIS A 131 39.13 -16.87 12.25
CA HIS A 131 38.28 -16.12 13.20
C HIS A 131 36.85 -16.67 13.24
N LYS A 132 36.27 -17.01 12.08
CA LYS A 132 34.92 -17.60 12.02
C LYS A 132 34.86 -18.94 12.77
N LYS A 133 35.83 -19.83 12.56
CA LYS A 133 35.92 -21.14 13.25
C LYS A 133 36.06 -20.97 14.77
N ASN A 134 36.93 -20.07 15.22
CA ASN A 134 37.13 -19.79 16.64
C ASN A 134 35.85 -19.24 17.30
N ARG A 135 35.15 -18.33 16.62
CA ARG A 135 33.88 -17.78 17.13
C ARG A 135 32.78 -18.84 17.25
N VAL A 136 32.66 -19.73 16.27
CA VAL A 136 31.66 -20.81 16.29
C VAL A 136 31.99 -21.84 17.38
N THR A 137 33.26 -22.22 17.52
CA THR A 137 33.70 -23.16 18.58
C THR A 137 33.49 -22.58 19.97
N PHE A 138 33.89 -21.32 20.18
CA PHE A 138 33.59 -20.59 21.42
C PHE A 138 32.09 -20.56 21.72
N ALA A 139 31.25 -20.15 20.76
CA ALA A 139 29.81 -20.09 20.96
C ALA A 139 29.18 -21.45 21.29
N LYS A 140 29.66 -22.55 20.69
CA LYS A 140 29.22 -23.90 21.03
C LYS A 140 29.62 -24.31 22.43
N ASN A 141 30.85 -24.02 22.85
CA ASN A 141 31.35 -24.36 24.18
C ASN A 141 30.63 -23.56 25.28
N CYS A 142 30.31 -22.29 25.01
CA CYS A 142 29.62 -21.41 25.94
C CYS A 142 28.08 -21.56 25.91
N LEU A 143 27.52 -22.41 25.04
CA LEU A 143 26.07 -22.63 24.96
C LEU A 143 25.51 -23.27 26.24
N LEU A 144 26.31 -24.10 26.92
CA LEU A 144 25.95 -24.83 28.13
C LEU A 144 26.61 -24.25 29.39
N TRP A 145 27.08 -23.00 29.34
CA TRP A 145 27.74 -22.41 30.50
C TRP A 145 26.71 -22.16 31.62
N PRO A 146 26.84 -22.79 32.81
CA PRO A 146 25.94 -22.52 33.93
C PRO A 146 26.14 -21.08 34.41
N LEU A 147 25.02 -20.40 34.70
CA LEU A 147 24.98 -18.99 35.12
C LEU A 147 25.62 -18.75 36.51
N ASP A 148 25.99 -19.81 37.23
CA ASP A 148 26.52 -19.74 38.61
C ASP A 148 27.97 -19.25 38.72
N LYS A 149 28.57 -18.73 37.64
CA LYS A 149 29.94 -18.18 37.61
C LYS A 149 30.03 -16.80 36.93
N ILE A 150 29.02 -15.96 37.11
CA ILE A 150 29.05 -14.53 36.78
C ILE A 150 29.08 -13.72 38.07
#